data_AF-A0A4Z1JPQ3-F1
#
_entry.id   AF-A0A4Z1JPQ3-F1
#
_cell.length_a   1.000
_cell.length_b   1.000
_cell.length_c   1.000
_cell.angle_alpha   90.00
_cell.angle_beta   90.00
_cell.angle_gamma   90.00
#
_symmetry.space_group_name_H-M   'P 1'
#
loop_
_entity.id
_entity.type
_entity.pdbx_description
1 polymer ?
#
loop_
_entity_poly.entity_id
_entity_poly.type
_entity_poly.pdbx_seq_one_letter_code
_entity_poly.pdbx_strand_id
1 'polypeptide(L)'
;MTAPDTASPHITKIPLETISKLSPFSGLILSIILILYFLIRYYLFEPLLLPYLYGSTFTTMPSGSALRSGFINHHIAGLTKILILILAAYPFISVTFLTSSLHSPFAPGSETTMGDVLIIAAQMLIAMYIFELLYRPKISPVSVGHHIGTILIGQSAIAISLDLVKERDATIEFILCTVWGAFDILSEFLPHLTIILYRCNPTSHAFLRKIFRMAAITTFTGTIAETIVTMFLFGSLWNRWTLAFKISTPLLHVVFMAAQLWGTWNFVGLYRRQGVLMREREKRDVEEGRGVDGMWNGEGNGERSMSEIEVERQGERECAGNGSKGVVATGWTRFRKIIRV
;
A
#
# COMPACT_ATOMS: atom_id res chain seq x y z
N MET A 1 -37.68 -37.84 -4.02
CA MET A 1 -37.29 -36.64 -3.26
C MET A 1 -35.78 -36.54 -3.33
N THR A 2 -35.27 -35.78 -4.30
CA THR A 2 -33.84 -35.44 -4.39
C THR A 2 -33.52 -34.45 -3.28
N ALA A 3 -32.46 -34.71 -2.51
CA ALA A 3 -31.98 -33.77 -1.50
C ALA A 3 -31.72 -32.41 -2.18
N PRO A 4 -32.11 -31.27 -1.58
CA PRO A 4 -31.81 -29.97 -2.14
C PRO A 4 -30.28 -29.82 -2.22
N ASP A 5 -29.79 -29.54 -3.43
CA ASP A 5 -28.37 -29.29 -3.71
C ASP A 5 -27.82 -28.25 -2.72
N THR A 6 -27.06 -28.72 -1.73
CA THR A 6 -26.36 -27.88 -0.76
C THR A 6 -25.12 -27.21 -1.35
N ALA A 7 -24.88 -27.33 -2.66
CA ALA A 7 -23.61 -27.02 -3.30
C ALA A 7 -23.35 -25.54 -3.61
N SER A 8 -24.31 -24.63 -3.35
CA SER A 8 -24.07 -23.20 -3.61
C SER A 8 -23.22 -22.53 -2.51
N PRO A 9 -22.24 -21.67 -2.87
CA PRO A 9 -21.39 -20.97 -1.90
C PRO A 9 -22.19 -20.16 -0.88
N HIS A 10 -21.73 -20.09 0.38
CA HIS A 10 -22.43 -19.37 1.48
C HIS A 10 -22.83 -17.94 1.10
N ILE A 11 -21.95 -17.21 0.43
CA ILE A 11 -22.18 -15.82 0.01
C ILE A 11 -23.46 -15.65 -0.83
N THR A 12 -23.89 -16.68 -1.56
CA THR A 12 -25.12 -16.63 -2.36
C THR A 12 -26.40 -16.61 -1.52
N LYS A 13 -26.30 -17.00 -0.24
CA LYS A 13 -27.42 -17.15 0.71
C LYS A 13 -27.54 -15.98 1.70
N ILE A 14 -26.59 -15.04 1.69
CA ILE A 14 -26.59 -13.91 2.64
C ILE A 14 -27.79 -12.99 2.38
N PRO A 15 -28.61 -12.69 3.41
CA PRO A 15 -29.78 -11.81 3.28
C PRO A 15 -29.36 -10.37 2.97
N LEU A 16 -30.31 -9.60 2.43
CA LEU A 16 -30.12 -8.19 2.12
C LEU A 16 -30.63 -7.37 3.30
N GLU A 17 -29.70 -6.84 4.08
CA GLU A 17 -29.96 -6.16 5.33
C GLU A 17 -28.93 -5.04 5.57
N THR A 18 -29.26 -4.12 6.48
CA THR A 18 -28.32 -3.10 6.93
C THR A 18 -27.07 -3.75 7.51
N ILE A 19 -25.88 -3.27 7.16
CA ILE A 19 -24.63 -3.94 7.56
C ILE A 19 -24.41 -3.90 9.08
N SER A 20 -24.72 -2.77 9.71
CA SER A 20 -24.55 -2.59 11.16
C SER A 20 -25.33 -1.37 11.64
N LYS A 21 -25.64 -1.35 12.95
CA LYS A 21 -26.28 -0.21 13.62
C LYS A 21 -25.37 1.02 13.66
N LEU A 22 -24.06 0.85 13.44
CA LEU A 22 -23.07 1.91 13.39
C LEU A 22 -22.98 2.60 12.02
N SER A 23 -23.55 2.03 10.95
CA SER A 23 -23.47 2.62 9.61
C SER A 23 -23.85 4.11 9.56
N PRO A 24 -24.93 4.59 10.24
CA PRO A 24 -25.29 6.01 10.25
C PRO A 24 -24.24 6.93 10.90
N PHE A 25 -23.36 6.39 11.75
CA PHE A 25 -22.29 7.10 12.44
C PHE A 25 -20.94 7.00 11.73
N SER A 26 -20.90 6.45 10.50
CA SER A 26 -19.70 6.25 9.70
C SER A 26 -18.81 7.49 9.57
N GLY A 27 -19.41 8.67 9.32
CA GLY A 27 -18.67 9.93 9.25
C GLY A 27 -18.04 10.36 10.58
N LEU A 28 -18.71 10.09 11.71
CA LEU A 28 -18.15 10.33 13.05
C LEU A 28 -17.00 9.36 13.34
N ILE A 29 -17.16 8.08 13.02
CA ILE A 29 -16.12 7.05 13.17
C ILE A 29 -14.89 7.43 12.35
N LEU A 30 -15.07 7.81 11.08
CA LEU A 30 -14.00 8.29 10.21
C LEU A 30 -13.25 9.48 10.82
N SER A 31 -13.99 10.45 11.35
CA SER A 31 -13.42 11.66 11.97
C SER A 31 -12.59 11.31 13.21
N ILE A 32 -13.09 10.42 14.07
CA ILE A 32 -12.37 9.94 15.25
C ILE A 32 -11.06 9.27 14.84
N ILE A 33 -11.08 8.40 13.83
CA ILE A 33 -9.87 7.70 13.36
C ILE A 33 -8.85 8.69 12.78
N LEU A 34 -9.28 9.68 11.99
CA LEU A 34 -8.39 10.72 11.46
C LEU A 34 -7.73 11.54 12.59
N ILE A 35 -8.49 11.89 13.63
CA ILE A 35 -7.95 12.54 14.83
C ILE A 35 -6.91 11.64 15.51
N LEU A 36 -7.20 10.35 15.68
CA LEU A 36 -6.25 9.40 16.26
C LEU A 36 -4.97 9.29 15.43
N TYR A 37 -5.04 9.25 14.11
CA TYR A 37 -3.84 9.25 13.25
C TYR A 37 -3.02 10.52 13.40
N PHE A 38 -3.68 11.69 13.50
CA PHE A 38 -2.98 12.93 13.80
C PHE A 38 -2.28 12.88 15.16
N LEU A 39 -2.98 12.44 16.22
CA LEU A 39 -2.40 12.35 17.57
C LEU A 39 -1.24 11.35 17.64
N ILE A 40 -1.41 10.16 17.07
CA ILE A 40 -0.37 9.13 17.00
C ILE A 40 0.83 9.65 16.22
N ARG A 41 0.60 10.29 15.07
CA ARG A 41 1.69 10.89 14.31
C ARG A 41 2.46 11.91 15.15
N TYR A 42 1.74 12.93 15.62
CA TYR A 42 2.33 14.19 16.10
C TYR A 42 2.91 14.05 17.49
N TYR A 43 2.24 13.30 18.38
CA TYR A 43 2.64 13.18 19.78
C TYR A 43 3.38 11.88 20.10
N LEU A 44 3.21 10.82 19.31
CA LEU A 44 3.84 9.52 19.59
C LEU A 44 4.96 9.18 18.60
N PHE A 45 4.68 9.15 17.30
CA PHE A 45 5.62 8.64 16.31
C PHE A 45 6.78 9.59 16.06
N GLU A 46 6.47 10.84 15.74
CA GLU A 46 7.49 11.82 15.34
C GLU A 46 8.44 12.24 16.48
N PRO A 47 7.97 12.53 17.72
CA PRO A 47 8.86 12.97 18.80
C PRO A 47 9.43 11.83 19.64
N LEU A 48 8.75 10.69 19.79
CA LEU A 48 9.14 9.64 20.74
C LEU A 48 9.57 8.34 20.05
N LEU A 49 8.65 7.68 19.34
CA LEU A 49 8.84 6.29 18.92
C LEU A 49 9.87 6.15 17.79
N LEU A 50 9.78 6.96 16.72
CA LEU A 50 10.69 6.84 15.57
C LEU A 50 12.14 7.29 15.88
N PRO A 51 12.38 8.38 16.63
CA PRO A 51 13.72 8.69 17.12
C PRO A 51 14.31 7.56 17.97
N TYR A 52 13.50 6.92 18.83
CA TYR A 52 13.94 5.81 19.66
C TYR A 52 14.26 4.55 18.86
N LEU A 53 13.39 4.16 17.92
CA LEU A 53 13.56 2.93 17.13
C LEU A 53 14.64 3.02 16.05
N TYR A 54 14.79 4.18 15.42
CA TYR A 54 15.65 4.35 14.24
C TYR A 54 16.87 5.24 14.49
N GLY A 55 16.95 5.93 15.63
CA GLY A 55 18.10 6.75 16.01
C GLY A 55 18.49 7.74 14.91
N SER A 56 19.78 7.70 14.53
CA SER A 56 20.35 8.59 13.50
C SER A 56 19.69 8.47 12.14
N THR A 57 19.17 7.29 11.74
CA THR A 57 18.47 7.12 10.47
C THR A 57 17.26 8.06 10.37
N PHE A 58 16.56 8.29 11.48
CA PHE A 58 15.41 9.19 11.50
C PHE A 58 15.78 10.62 11.88
N THR A 59 16.65 10.82 12.89
CA THR A 59 16.97 12.16 13.40
C THR A 59 17.78 13.01 12.41
N THR A 60 18.52 12.39 11.48
CA THR A 60 19.22 13.09 10.40
C THR A 60 18.29 13.56 9.27
N MET A 61 17.05 13.03 9.20
CA MET A 61 16.08 13.50 8.22
C MET A 61 15.58 14.90 8.60
N PRO A 62 15.69 15.91 7.71
CA PRO A 62 15.29 17.28 8.04
C PRO A 62 13.82 17.35 8.47
N SER A 63 13.55 18.07 9.56
CA SER A 63 12.19 18.31 10.06
C SER A 63 11.32 18.97 8.98
N GLY A 64 10.10 18.49 8.81
CA GLY A 64 9.19 18.98 7.76
C GLY A 64 9.56 18.56 6.32
N SER A 65 10.66 17.81 6.12
CA SER A 65 11.01 17.33 4.78
C SER A 65 10.05 16.27 4.26
N ALA A 66 9.93 16.21 2.93
CA ALA A 66 9.16 15.17 2.25
C ALA A 66 9.60 13.75 2.61
N LEU A 67 10.90 13.56 2.83
CA LEU A 67 11.47 12.28 3.22
C LEU A 67 10.97 11.84 4.60
N ARG A 68 11.04 12.73 5.60
CA ARG A 68 10.63 12.47 6.97
C ARG A 68 9.13 12.20 7.06
N SER A 69 8.31 13.08 6.46
CA SER A 69 6.86 12.91 6.40
C SER A 69 6.47 11.59 5.71
N GLY A 70 7.14 11.25 4.60
CA GLY A 70 6.96 9.97 3.93
C GLY A 70 7.30 8.79 4.82
N PHE A 71 8.42 8.83 5.55
CA PHE A 71 8.83 7.76 6.47
C PHE A 71 7.82 7.51 7.59
N ILE A 72 7.36 8.58 8.25
CA ILE A 72 6.31 8.51 9.28
C ILE A 72 5.03 7.91 8.70
N ASN A 73 4.63 8.37 7.53
CA ASN A 73 3.41 7.93 6.87
C ASN A 73 3.44 6.43 6.51
N HIS A 74 4.59 5.88 6.07
CA HIS A 74 4.72 4.44 5.86
C HIS A 74 4.54 3.62 7.15
N HIS A 75 4.94 4.15 8.31
CA HIS A 75 4.73 3.47 9.59
C HIS A 75 3.27 3.50 10.02
N ILE A 76 2.60 4.66 9.87
CA ILE A 76 1.17 4.77 10.19
C ILE A 76 0.38 3.82 9.30
N ALA A 77 0.62 3.85 7.98
CA ALA A 77 -0.03 2.93 7.05
C ALA A 77 0.24 1.45 7.39
N GLY A 78 1.49 1.10 7.67
CA GLY A 78 1.87 -0.27 8.07
C GLY A 78 1.20 -0.71 9.38
N LEU A 79 1.22 0.13 10.41
CA LEU A 79 0.59 -0.16 11.70
C LEU A 79 -0.93 -0.30 11.56
N THR A 80 -1.58 0.62 10.86
CA THR A 80 -3.02 0.53 10.57
C THR A 80 -3.36 -0.79 9.89
N LYS A 81 -2.61 -1.17 8.86
CA LYS A 81 -2.81 -2.44 8.14
C LYS A 81 -2.69 -3.65 9.08
N ILE A 82 -1.70 -3.65 9.99
CA ILE A 82 -1.57 -4.70 11.03
C ILE A 82 -2.78 -4.73 11.97
N LEU A 83 -3.22 -3.56 12.47
CA LEU A 83 -4.38 -3.47 13.35
C LEU A 83 -5.66 -3.96 12.67
N ILE A 84 -5.87 -3.59 11.40
CA ILE A 84 -7.00 -4.08 10.62
C ILE A 84 -6.92 -5.60 10.46
N LEU A 85 -5.77 -6.18 10.14
CA LEU A 85 -5.63 -7.64 10.05
C LEU A 85 -6.00 -8.33 11.36
N ILE A 86 -5.56 -7.81 12.49
CA ILE A 86 -5.87 -8.38 13.81
C ILE A 86 -7.38 -8.29 14.11
N LEU A 87 -7.99 -7.13 13.89
CA LEU A 87 -9.39 -6.88 14.23
C LEU A 87 -10.36 -7.55 13.26
N ALA A 88 -10.07 -7.47 11.96
CA ALA A 88 -11.00 -7.85 10.90
C ALA A 88 -10.83 -9.29 10.43
N ALA A 89 -9.71 -9.99 10.70
CA ALA A 89 -9.49 -11.35 10.18
C ALA A 89 -10.61 -12.32 10.57
N TYR A 90 -10.97 -12.37 11.85
CA TYR A 90 -12.05 -13.24 12.32
C TYR A 90 -13.42 -12.91 11.69
N PRO A 91 -13.96 -11.68 11.80
CA PRO A 91 -15.27 -11.37 11.24
C PRO A 91 -15.29 -11.49 9.71
N PHE A 92 -14.20 -11.12 9.02
CA PHE A 92 -14.07 -11.29 7.58
C PHE A 92 -14.18 -12.76 7.16
N ILE A 93 -13.39 -13.64 7.77
CA ILE A 93 -13.42 -15.07 7.44
C ILE A 93 -14.80 -15.66 7.75
N SER A 94 -15.33 -15.32 8.93
CA SER A 94 -16.59 -15.87 9.44
C SER A 94 -17.79 -15.49 8.57
N VAL A 95 -17.85 -14.24 8.09
CA VAL A 95 -18.96 -13.73 7.25
C VAL A 95 -18.80 -14.15 5.79
N THR A 96 -17.59 -14.03 5.22
CA THR A 96 -17.40 -14.26 3.78
C THR A 96 -17.36 -15.73 3.41
N PHE A 97 -16.76 -16.58 4.26
CA PHE A 97 -16.46 -17.97 3.92
C PHE A 97 -17.12 -19.01 4.81
N LEU A 98 -17.51 -18.66 6.05
CA LEU A 98 -18.14 -19.60 6.98
C LEU A 98 -19.66 -19.44 6.98
N THR A 99 -20.31 -19.51 8.13
CA THR A 99 -21.78 -19.53 8.25
C THR A 99 -22.36 -18.30 8.94
N SER A 100 -21.53 -17.36 9.38
CA SER A 100 -21.98 -16.17 10.10
C SER A 100 -22.59 -15.13 9.16
N SER A 101 -23.40 -14.23 9.73
CA SER A 101 -23.86 -13.01 9.07
C SER A 101 -23.20 -11.78 9.68
N LEU A 102 -23.43 -10.61 9.08
CA LEU A 102 -22.94 -9.34 9.61
C LEU A 102 -23.54 -9.00 11.00
N HIS A 103 -24.71 -9.54 11.31
CA HIS A 103 -25.37 -9.38 12.61
C HIS A 103 -25.00 -10.43 13.65
N SER A 104 -24.20 -11.44 13.30
CA SER A 104 -23.71 -12.41 14.28
C SER A 104 -22.86 -11.71 15.35
N PRO A 105 -22.94 -12.12 16.62
CA PRO A 105 -22.15 -11.52 17.70
C PRO A 105 -20.66 -11.82 17.50
N PHE A 106 -19.80 -10.82 17.71
CA PHE A 106 -18.34 -10.93 17.56
C PHE A 106 -17.70 -11.90 18.55
N ALA A 107 -18.28 -12.02 19.74
CA ALA A 107 -17.89 -12.99 20.75
C ALA A 107 -19.14 -13.53 21.46
N PRO A 108 -19.08 -14.73 22.08
CA PRO A 108 -20.21 -15.26 22.84
C PRO A 108 -20.69 -14.26 23.90
N GLY A 109 -21.97 -13.88 23.85
CA GLY A 109 -22.59 -12.92 24.77
C GLY A 109 -22.29 -11.44 24.48
N SER A 110 -21.56 -11.11 23.42
CA SER A 110 -21.28 -9.73 23.01
C SER A 110 -22.44 -9.10 22.27
N GLU A 111 -22.75 -7.84 22.57
CA GLU A 111 -23.67 -7.02 21.77
C GLU A 111 -23.03 -6.49 20.48
N THR A 112 -21.69 -6.39 20.44
CA THR A 112 -20.94 -6.03 19.23
C THR A 112 -21.06 -7.14 18.19
N THR A 113 -21.42 -6.76 16.96
CA THR A 113 -21.61 -7.68 15.82
C THR A 113 -20.38 -7.72 14.90
N MET A 114 -20.30 -8.73 14.03
CA MET A 114 -19.24 -8.81 13.01
C MET A 114 -19.22 -7.57 12.11
N GLY A 115 -20.41 -7.08 11.73
CA GLY A 115 -20.59 -5.90 10.89
C GLY A 115 -20.07 -4.63 11.55
N ASP A 116 -20.25 -4.47 12.87
CA ASP A 116 -19.72 -3.32 13.61
C ASP A 116 -18.18 -3.26 13.51
N VAL A 117 -17.52 -4.41 13.71
CA VAL A 117 -16.05 -4.51 13.63
C VAL A 117 -15.56 -4.27 12.19
N LEU A 118 -16.25 -4.83 11.19
CA LEU A 118 -15.89 -4.66 9.78
C LEU A 118 -16.08 -3.21 9.31
N ILE A 119 -17.11 -2.49 9.79
CA ILE A 119 -17.27 -1.05 9.49
C ILE A 119 -16.13 -0.24 10.09
N ILE A 120 -15.74 -0.49 11.34
CA ILE A 120 -14.62 0.19 11.97
C ILE A 120 -13.34 -0.07 11.17
N ALA A 121 -13.07 -1.32 10.80
CA ALA A 121 -11.92 -1.70 9.97
C ALA A 121 -11.94 -1.02 8.58
N ALA A 122 -13.09 -0.97 7.92
CA ALA A 122 -13.24 -0.28 6.65
C ALA A 122 -12.96 1.24 6.78
N GLN A 123 -13.48 1.88 7.84
CA GLN A 123 -13.19 3.28 8.12
C GLN A 123 -11.72 3.51 8.47
N MET A 124 -11.03 2.56 9.13
CA MET A 124 -9.58 2.63 9.37
C MET A 124 -8.79 2.64 8.08
N LEU A 125 -9.16 1.80 7.11
CA LEU A 125 -8.54 1.73 5.79
C LEU A 125 -8.78 3.03 5.00
N ILE A 126 -10.03 3.51 4.97
CA ILE A 126 -10.40 4.74 4.26
C ILE A 126 -9.69 5.96 4.88
N ALA A 127 -9.69 6.07 6.21
CA ALA A 127 -8.96 7.11 6.93
C ALA A 127 -7.48 7.11 6.57
N MET A 128 -6.88 5.93 6.40
CA MET A 128 -5.46 5.79 6.08
C MET A 128 -5.18 6.32 4.69
N TYR A 129 -6.04 6.03 3.70
CA TYR A 129 -5.89 6.56 2.35
C TYR A 129 -6.06 8.07 2.29
N ILE A 130 -7.02 8.63 3.02
CA ILE A 130 -7.16 10.09 3.17
C ILE A 130 -5.90 10.68 3.79
N PHE A 131 -5.41 10.07 4.88
CA PHE A 131 -4.21 10.52 5.57
C PHE A 131 -2.98 10.49 4.65
N GLU A 132 -2.77 9.42 3.88
CA GLU A 132 -1.67 9.33 2.92
C GLU A 132 -1.77 10.40 1.84
N LEU A 133 -2.97 10.66 1.30
CA LEU A 133 -3.21 11.70 0.29
C LEU A 133 -2.88 13.10 0.81
N LEU A 134 -3.23 13.41 2.06
CA LEU A 134 -3.00 14.73 2.64
C LEU A 134 -1.55 14.95 3.06
N TYR A 135 -0.84 13.89 3.47
CA TYR A 135 0.47 14.04 4.11
C TYR A 135 1.67 13.59 3.28
N ARG A 136 1.48 12.84 2.19
CA ARG A 136 2.57 12.59 1.24
C ARG A 136 2.70 13.77 0.26
N PRO A 137 3.85 14.45 0.21
CA PRO A 137 4.05 15.58 -0.70
C PRO A 137 4.24 15.16 -2.16
N LYS A 138 4.59 13.90 -2.41
CA LYS A 138 4.73 13.34 -3.76
C LYS A 138 4.05 11.98 -3.81
N ILE A 139 2.97 11.88 -4.58
CA ILE A 139 2.26 10.64 -4.88
C ILE A 139 2.13 10.54 -6.39
N SER A 140 2.32 9.34 -6.95
CA SER A 140 2.11 9.15 -8.39
C SER A 140 0.63 9.32 -8.73
N PRO A 141 0.26 9.86 -9.92
CA PRO A 141 -1.14 10.01 -10.31
C PRO A 141 -1.93 8.70 -10.26
N VAL A 142 -1.28 7.57 -10.58
CA VAL A 142 -1.88 6.22 -10.51
C VAL A 142 -2.24 5.85 -9.07
N SER A 143 -1.33 6.10 -8.11
CA SER A 143 -1.60 5.87 -6.69
C SER A 143 -2.62 6.86 -6.13
N VAL A 144 -2.63 8.12 -6.57
CA VAL A 144 -3.70 9.07 -6.21
C VAL A 144 -5.06 8.55 -6.68
N GLY A 145 -5.14 8.08 -7.93
CA GLY A 145 -6.35 7.48 -8.48
C GLY A 145 -6.81 6.25 -7.70
N HIS A 146 -5.88 5.36 -7.33
CA HIS A 146 -6.15 4.19 -6.48
C HIS A 146 -6.71 4.59 -5.12
N HIS A 147 -6.09 5.57 -4.44
CA HIS A 147 -6.52 6.01 -3.11
C HIS A 147 -7.91 6.67 -3.17
N ILE A 148 -8.12 7.61 -4.10
CA ILE A 148 -9.42 8.27 -4.29
C ILE A 148 -10.49 7.24 -4.64
N GLY A 149 -10.20 6.32 -5.57
CA GLY A 149 -11.11 5.24 -5.94
C GLY A 149 -11.49 4.40 -4.72
N THR A 150 -10.51 4.00 -3.91
CA THR A 150 -10.73 3.17 -2.71
C THR A 150 -11.60 3.90 -1.68
N ILE A 151 -11.33 5.19 -1.46
CA ILE A 151 -12.15 6.04 -0.57
C ILE A 151 -13.58 6.11 -1.07
N LEU A 152 -13.79 6.41 -2.36
CA LEU A 152 -15.12 6.56 -2.93
C LEU A 152 -15.91 5.25 -2.92
N ILE A 153 -15.30 4.14 -3.33
CA ILE A 153 -15.94 2.82 -3.32
C ILE A 153 -16.29 2.42 -1.89
N GLY A 154 -15.35 2.52 -0.96
CA GLY A 154 -15.57 2.14 0.44
C GLY A 154 -16.65 2.98 1.14
N GLN A 155 -16.64 4.31 0.95
CA GLN A 155 -17.70 5.17 1.51
C GLN A 155 -19.04 4.93 0.81
N SER A 156 -19.05 4.69 -0.50
CA SER A 156 -20.29 4.38 -1.23
C SER A 156 -20.90 3.07 -0.74
N ALA A 157 -20.11 2.02 -0.56
CA ALA A 157 -20.57 0.72 -0.05
C ALA A 157 -21.21 0.84 1.34
N ILE A 158 -20.67 1.70 2.22
CA ILE A 158 -21.26 1.99 3.53
C ILE A 158 -22.52 2.84 3.37
N ALA A 159 -22.51 3.87 2.52
CA ALA A 159 -23.65 4.78 2.33
C ALA A 159 -24.88 4.07 1.75
N ILE A 160 -24.71 3.23 0.73
CA ILE A 160 -25.82 2.48 0.12
C ILE A 160 -26.41 1.43 1.07
N SER A 161 -25.66 1.04 2.11
CA SER A 161 -26.13 0.10 3.15
C SER A 161 -27.06 0.72 4.19
N LEU A 162 -27.18 2.05 4.18
CA LEU A 162 -28.12 2.74 5.04
C LEU A 162 -29.53 2.43 4.58
N ASP A 163 -30.41 2.12 5.55
CA ASP A 163 -31.82 1.77 5.29
C ASP A 163 -32.60 2.88 4.55
N LEU A 164 -32.04 4.09 4.48
CA LEU A 164 -32.58 5.20 3.70
C LEU A 164 -32.63 4.95 2.19
N VAL A 165 -31.70 4.14 1.66
CA VAL A 165 -31.51 3.95 0.22
C VAL A 165 -32.06 2.58 -0.25
N LYS A 166 -32.30 1.63 0.67
CA LYS A 166 -32.85 0.27 0.43
C LYS A 166 -32.34 -0.38 -0.86
N GLU A 167 -31.02 -0.30 -1.09
CA GLU A 167 -30.42 -0.89 -2.28
C GLU A 167 -30.27 -2.39 -2.14
N ARG A 168 -30.73 -3.11 -3.16
CA ARG A 168 -30.80 -4.58 -3.15
C ARG A 168 -29.42 -5.23 -3.15
N ASP A 169 -28.37 -4.48 -3.49
CA ASP A 169 -27.01 -5.02 -3.64
C ASP A 169 -26.09 -4.62 -2.47
N ALA A 170 -26.56 -3.81 -1.51
CA ALA A 170 -25.69 -3.15 -0.53
C ALA A 170 -24.87 -4.10 0.35
N THR A 171 -25.50 -5.16 0.87
CA THR A 171 -24.80 -6.16 1.70
C THR A 171 -23.73 -6.90 0.91
N ILE A 172 -24.03 -7.24 -0.35
CA ILE A 172 -23.13 -7.99 -1.23
C ILE A 172 -21.94 -7.10 -1.64
N GLU A 173 -22.22 -5.86 -2.00
CA GLU A 173 -21.21 -4.87 -2.38
C GLU A 173 -20.24 -4.62 -1.22
N PHE A 174 -20.75 -4.49 0.01
CA PHE A 174 -19.87 -4.34 1.17
C PHE A 174 -18.99 -5.57 1.40
N ILE A 175 -19.54 -6.79 1.30
CA ILE A 175 -18.73 -8.01 1.45
C ILE A 175 -17.66 -8.07 0.35
N LEU A 176 -18.00 -7.77 -0.91
CA LEU A 176 -17.00 -7.67 -1.97
C LEU A 176 -15.94 -6.61 -1.66
N CYS A 177 -16.33 -5.45 -1.15
CA CYS A 177 -15.39 -4.42 -0.71
C CYS A 177 -14.47 -4.90 0.42
N THR A 178 -14.96 -5.73 1.36
CA THR A 178 -14.09 -6.32 2.39
C THR A 178 -13.10 -7.32 1.81
N VAL A 179 -13.47 -8.07 0.77
CA VAL A 179 -12.56 -8.97 0.04
C VAL A 179 -11.48 -8.16 -0.68
N TRP A 180 -11.85 -7.12 -1.41
CA TRP A 180 -10.89 -6.19 -2.01
C TRP A 180 -9.98 -5.57 -0.95
N GLY A 181 -10.55 -5.04 0.14
CA GLY A 181 -9.78 -4.46 1.24
C GLY A 181 -8.79 -5.46 1.85
N ALA A 182 -9.15 -6.74 1.98
CA ALA A 182 -8.24 -7.77 2.49
C ALA A 182 -7.04 -7.98 1.56
N PHE A 183 -7.26 -8.11 0.24
CA PHE A 183 -6.17 -8.24 -0.73
C PHE A 183 -5.32 -6.99 -0.84
N ASP A 184 -5.94 -5.81 -0.80
CA ASP A 184 -5.26 -4.52 -0.77
C ASP A 184 -4.31 -4.42 0.44
N ILE A 185 -4.80 -4.75 1.64
CA ILE A 185 -3.97 -4.78 2.85
C ILE A 185 -2.80 -5.75 2.70
N LEU A 186 -3.03 -6.99 2.24
CA LEU A 186 -1.99 -8.00 2.10
C LEU A 186 -0.95 -7.61 1.03
N SER A 187 -1.40 -7.14 -0.12
CA SER A 187 -0.55 -6.83 -1.27
C SER A 187 0.23 -5.53 -1.07
N GLU A 188 -0.34 -4.53 -0.41
CA GLU A 188 0.32 -3.25 -0.16
C GLU A 188 1.14 -3.19 1.12
N PHE A 189 0.92 -4.08 2.09
CA PHE A 189 1.70 -4.10 3.34
C PHE A 189 3.21 -4.26 3.09
N LEU A 190 3.59 -5.23 2.25
CA LEU A 190 5.00 -5.48 1.92
C LEU A 190 5.68 -4.30 1.22
N PRO A 191 5.05 -3.61 0.25
CA PRO A 191 5.52 -2.33 -0.26
C PRO A 191 5.87 -1.29 0.82
N HIS A 192 5.03 -1.08 1.84
CA HIS A 192 5.36 -0.13 2.90
C HIS A 192 6.59 -0.57 3.70
N LEU A 193 6.63 -1.84 4.11
CA LEU A 193 7.77 -2.41 4.82
C LEU A 193 9.06 -2.30 4.01
N THR A 194 8.98 -2.59 2.71
CA THR A 194 10.11 -2.53 1.79
C THR A 194 10.70 -1.12 1.69
N ILE A 195 9.86 -0.08 1.64
CA ILE A 195 10.34 1.31 1.59
C ILE A 195 10.93 1.76 2.94
N ILE A 196 10.43 1.25 4.07
CA ILE A 196 11.05 1.48 5.39
C ILE A 196 12.45 0.84 5.40
N LEU A 197 12.55 -0.44 5.04
CA LEU A 197 13.83 -1.18 5.00
C LEU A 197 14.84 -0.56 4.02
N TYR A 198 14.36 -0.02 2.89
CA TYR A 198 15.15 0.73 1.93
C TYR A 198 15.84 1.95 2.55
N ARG A 199 15.13 2.68 3.40
CA ARG A 199 15.69 3.86 4.08
C ARG A 199 16.60 3.50 5.25
N CYS A 200 16.35 2.38 5.91
CA CYS A 200 17.20 1.91 7.01
C CYS A 200 18.52 1.29 6.52
N ASN A 201 18.56 0.77 5.28
CA ASN A 201 19.72 0.03 4.76
C ASN A 201 20.14 0.51 3.35
N PRO A 202 20.45 1.81 3.16
CA PRO A 202 20.64 2.39 1.81
C PRO A 202 21.84 1.81 1.05
N THR A 203 22.86 1.32 1.75
CA THR A 203 24.11 0.78 1.17
C THR A 203 24.07 -0.74 0.95
N SER A 204 23.10 -1.44 1.52
CA SER A 204 22.99 -2.90 1.47
C SER A 204 22.32 -3.37 0.17
N HIS A 205 22.91 -3.06 -0.98
CA HIS A 205 22.30 -3.29 -2.29
C HIS A 205 21.87 -4.74 -2.54
N ALA A 206 22.62 -5.73 -2.04
CA ALA A 206 22.26 -7.15 -2.14
C ALA A 206 20.97 -7.49 -1.37
N PHE A 207 20.81 -6.94 -0.17
CA PHE A 207 19.61 -7.10 0.66
C PHE A 207 18.40 -6.40 0.02
N LEU A 208 18.59 -5.14 -0.39
CA LEU A 208 17.54 -4.35 -1.04
C LEU A 208 17.06 -5.01 -2.34
N ARG A 209 17.98 -5.56 -3.13
CA ARG A 209 17.65 -6.31 -4.34
C ARG A 209 16.76 -7.53 -4.02
N LYS A 210 17.08 -8.30 -2.98
CA LYS A 210 16.25 -9.45 -2.56
C LYS A 210 14.86 -9.00 -2.15
N ILE A 211 14.75 -7.95 -1.35
CA ILE A 211 13.45 -7.44 -0.87
C ILE A 211 12.61 -6.89 -2.02
N PHE A 212 13.16 -6.04 -2.91
CA PHE A 212 12.40 -5.52 -4.04
C PHE A 212 11.92 -6.64 -4.97
N ARG A 213 12.70 -7.71 -5.13
CA ARG A 213 12.26 -8.90 -5.86
C ARG A 213 11.09 -9.61 -5.16
N MET A 214 11.20 -9.81 -3.84
CA MET A 214 10.11 -10.41 -3.05
C MET A 214 8.84 -9.58 -3.12
N ALA A 215 8.95 -8.26 -2.92
CA ALA A 215 7.83 -7.33 -3.03
C ALA A 215 7.16 -7.43 -4.41
N ALA A 216 7.93 -7.39 -5.51
CA ALA A 216 7.38 -7.53 -6.87
C ALA A 216 6.66 -8.88 -7.10
N ILE A 217 7.23 -9.98 -6.61
CA ILE A 217 6.60 -11.31 -6.76
C ILE A 217 5.32 -11.37 -5.94
N THR A 218 5.34 -10.93 -4.68
CA THR A 218 4.16 -10.98 -3.82
C THR A 218 3.06 -10.03 -4.28
N THR A 219 3.37 -8.82 -4.75
CA THR A 219 2.35 -7.91 -5.31
C THR A 219 1.73 -8.49 -6.57
N PHE A 220 2.53 -9.07 -7.46
CA PHE A 220 2.04 -9.69 -8.70
C PHE A 220 1.15 -10.91 -8.41
N THR A 221 1.62 -11.83 -7.58
CA THR A 221 0.86 -13.02 -7.20
C THR A 221 -0.40 -12.66 -6.40
N GLY A 222 -0.32 -11.67 -5.52
CA GLY A 222 -1.45 -11.11 -4.80
C GLY A 222 -2.51 -10.53 -5.75
N THR A 223 -2.09 -9.77 -6.77
CA THR A 223 -3.00 -9.22 -7.80
C THR A 223 -3.73 -10.34 -8.55
N ILE A 224 -3.01 -11.39 -8.95
CA ILE A 224 -3.63 -12.54 -9.64
C ILE A 224 -4.63 -13.25 -8.73
N ALA A 225 -4.25 -13.52 -7.48
CA ALA A 225 -5.11 -14.18 -6.50
C ALA A 225 -6.37 -13.35 -6.23
N GLU A 226 -6.22 -12.04 -6.06
CA GLU A 226 -7.33 -11.10 -5.91
C GLU A 226 -8.27 -11.15 -7.10
N THR A 227 -7.75 -11.09 -8.33
CA THR A 227 -8.57 -11.15 -9.54
C THR A 227 -9.35 -12.45 -9.63
N ILE A 228 -8.71 -13.59 -9.36
CA ILE A 228 -9.37 -14.90 -9.39
C ILE A 228 -10.50 -14.94 -8.35
N VAL A 229 -10.22 -14.58 -7.10
CA VAL A 229 -11.22 -14.65 -6.01
C VAL A 229 -12.34 -13.65 -6.24
N THR A 230 -12.02 -12.41 -6.62
CA THR A 230 -13.01 -11.36 -6.91
C THR A 230 -13.93 -11.80 -8.05
N MET A 231 -13.37 -12.25 -9.18
CA MET A 231 -14.18 -12.63 -10.34
C MET A 231 -14.98 -13.91 -10.10
N PHE A 232 -14.44 -14.84 -9.30
CA PHE A 232 -15.18 -16.00 -8.84
C PHE A 232 -16.39 -15.61 -7.98
N LEU A 233 -16.21 -14.74 -6.97
CA LEU A 233 -17.32 -14.28 -6.11
C LEU A 233 -18.33 -13.45 -6.90
N PHE A 234 -17.85 -12.52 -7.72
CA PHE A 234 -18.69 -11.70 -8.59
C PHE A 234 -19.54 -12.55 -9.55
N GLY A 235 -18.91 -13.52 -10.22
CA GLY A 235 -19.60 -14.45 -11.12
C GLY A 235 -20.59 -15.36 -10.39
N SER A 236 -20.25 -15.84 -9.19
CA SER A 236 -21.16 -16.64 -8.34
C SER A 236 -22.41 -15.85 -7.93
N LEU A 237 -22.32 -14.53 -7.90
CA LEU A 237 -23.40 -13.61 -7.53
C LEU A 237 -24.07 -12.95 -8.74
N TRP A 238 -23.74 -13.36 -9.97
CA TRP A 238 -24.19 -12.73 -11.22
C TRP A 238 -25.69 -12.46 -11.31
N ASN A 239 -26.52 -13.40 -10.84
CA ASN A 239 -27.97 -13.27 -10.92
C ASN A 239 -28.56 -12.29 -9.90
N ARG A 240 -27.80 -11.95 -8.84
CA ARG A 240 -28.23 -11.02 -7.79
C ARG A 240 -27.95 -9.57 -8.16
N TRP A 241 -26.83 -9.31 -8.83
CA TRP A 241 -26.42 -7.96 -9.22
C TRP A 241 -27.43 -7.25 -10.11
N THR A 242 -27.70 -5.98 -9.80
CA THR A 242 -28.30 -5.04 -10.74
C THR A 242 -27.36 -4.75 -11.91
N LEU A 243 -27.92 -4.24 -13.02
CA LEU A 243 -27.15 -3.96 -14.23
C LEU A 243 -26.01 -2.95 -13.99
N ALA A 244 -26.22 -1.97 -13.09
CA ALA A 244 -25.22 -0.97 -12.77
C ALA A 244 -23.94 -1.60 -12.18
N PHE A 245 -24.07 -2.50 -11.20
CA PHE A 245 -22.93 -3.23 -10.62
C PHE A 245 -22.32 -4.24 -11.59
N LYS A 246 -23.12 -4.83 -12.49
CA LYS A 246 -22.59 -5.71 -13.55
C LYS A 246 -21.59 -5.02 -14.48
N ILE A 247 -21.73 -3.70 -14.67
CA ILE A 247 -20.88 -2.89 -15.53
C ILE A 247 -19.76 -2.21 -14.74
N SER A 248 -20.11 -1.58 -13.62
CA SER A 248 -19.16 -0.78 -12.84
C SER A 248 -18.13 -1.63 -12.11
N THR A 249 -18.51 -2.74 -11.48
CA THR A 249 -17.61 -3.58 -10.69
C THR A 249 -16.44 -4.14 -11.54
N PRO A 250 -16.66 -4.73 -12.74
CA PRO A 250 -15.54 -5.18 -13.58
C PRO A 250 -14.66 -4.05 -14.10
N LEU A 251 -15.27 -2.90 -14.46
CA LEU A 251 -14.51 -1.74 -14.93
C LEU A 251 -13.59 -1.20 -13.84
N LEU A 252 -14.12 -1.04 -12.62
CA LEU A 252 -13.34 -0.63 -11.46
C LEU A 252 -12.21 -1.63 -11.17
N HIS A 253 -12.51 -2.94 -11.23
CA HIS A 253 -11.48 -3.96 -11.01
C HIS A 253 -10.33 -3.87 -12.03
N VAL A 254 -10.61 -3.63 -13.31
CA VAL A 254 -9.56 -3.45 -14.32
C VAL A 254 -8.66 -2.24 -14.00
N VAL A 255 -9.26 -1.13 -13.56
CA VAL A 255 -8.51 0.08 -13.17
C VAL A 255 -7.61 -0.20 -11.96
N PHE A 256 -8.13 -0.87 -10.94
CA PHE A 256 -7.39 -1.22 -9.73
C PHE A 256 -6.27 -2.22 -10.00
N MET A 257 -6.56 -3.28 -10.76
CA MET A 257 -5.56 -4.24 -11.22
C MET A 257 -4.43 -3.53 -11.98
N ALA A 258 -4.76 -2.59 -12.87
CA ALA A 258 -3.74 -1.81 -13.58
C ALA A 258 -2.88 -0.97 -12.62
N ALA A 259 -3.46 -0.38 -11.57
CA ALA A 259 -2.73 0.37 -10.55
C ALA A 259 -1.78 -0.54 -9.72
N GLN A 260 -2.23 -1.74 -9.34
CA GLN A 260 -1.40 -2.72 -8.63
C GLN A 260 -0.26 -3.26 -9.51
N LEU A 261 -0.53 -3.53 -10.79
CA LEU A 261 0.50 -3.94 -11.76
C LEU A 261 1.51 -2.81 -12.01
N TRP A 262 1.07 -1.56 -11.99
CA TRP A 262 1.99 -0.40 -12.01
C TRP A 262 2.90 -0.39 -10.78
N GLY A 263 2.37 -0.67 -9.59
CA GLY A 263 3.16 -0.86 -8.36
C GLY A 263 4.22 -1.95 -8.51
N THR A 264 3.82 -3.12 -9.04
CA THR A 264 4.71 -4.24 -9.33
C THR A 264 5.84 -3.83 -10.29
N TRP A 265 5.51 -3.09 -11.35
CA TRP A 265 6.50 -2.60 -12.32
C TRP A 265 7.55 -1.69 -11.66
N ASN A 266 7.12 -0.81 -10.76
CA ASN A 266 8.04 0.06 -10.01
C ASN A 266 9.03 -0.76 -9.16
N PHE A 267 8.58 -1.83 -8.49
CA PHE A 267 9.47 -2.72 -7.73
C PHE A 267 10.45 -3.48 -8.62
N VAL A 268 10.04 -3.93 -9.80
CA VAL A 268 10.95 -4.52 -10.79
C VAL A 268 12.02 -3.51 -11.22
N GLY A 269 11.63 -2.24 -11.41
CA GLY A 269 12.56 -1.14 -11.69
C GLY A 269 13.59 -0.95 -10.57
N LEU A 270 13.14 -0.89 -9.31
CA LEU A 270 14.02 -0.77 -8.14
C LEU A 270 14.95 -1.98 -7.98
N TYR A 271 14.43 -3.19 -8.17
CA TYR A 271 15.21 -4.44 -8.18
C TYR A 271 16.34 -4.39 -9.21
N ARG A 272 16.04 -3.98 -10.45
CA ARG A 272 17.04 -3.86 -11.52
C ARG A 272 18.09 -2.80 -11.19
N ARG A 273 17.67 -1.64 -10.65
CA ARG A 273 18.57 -0.56 -10.25
C ARG A 273 19.58 -1.01 -9.18
N GLN A 274 19.14 -1.75 -8.16
CA GLN A 274 20.06 -2.29 -7.16
C GLN A 274 21.09 -3.25 -7.78
N GLY A 275 20.72 -4.01 -8.81
CA GLY A 275 21.65 -4.88 -9.55
C GLY A 275 22.66 -4.14 -10.43
N VAL A 276 22.42 -2.87 -10.79
CA VAL A 276 23.40 -2.01 -11.45
C VAL A 276 24.38 -1.45 -10.42
N LEU A 277 23.87 -0.90 -9.31
CA LEU A 277 24.69 -0.35 -8.22
C LEU A 277 25.66 -1.39 -7.62
N MET A 278 25.23 -2.65 -7.50
CA MET A 278 26.12 -3.74 -7.08
C MET A 278 27.29 -3.93 -8.05
N ARG A 279 27.02 -3.95 -9.36
CA ARG A 279 28.05 -4.14 -10.39
C ARG A 279 29.02 -2.95 -10.46
N GLU A 280 28.54 -1.74 -10.23
CA GLU A 280 29.38 -0.53 -10.15
C GLU A 280 30.27 -0.53 -8.91
N ARG A 281 29.77 -1.05 -7.78
CA ARG A 281 30.58 -1.24 -6.57
C ARG A 281 31.67 -2.29 -6.77
N GLU A 282 31.32 -3.46 -7.32
CA GLU A 282 32.28 -4.52 -7.63
C GLU A 282 33.41 -4.05 -8.57
N LYS A 283 33.09 -3.21 -9.56
CA LYS A 283 34.11 -2.61 -10.45
C LYS A 283 35.07 -1.69 -9.71
N ARG A 284 34.55 -0.80 -8.85
CA ARG A 284 35.38 0.10 -8.04
C ARG A 284 36.31 -0.66 -7.10
N ASP A 285 35.78 -1.68 -6.42
CA ASP A 285 36.59 -2.52 -5.52
C ASP A 285 37.74 -3.23 -6.26
N VAL A 286 37.54 -3.63 -7.52
CA VAL A 286 38.59 -4.24 -8.37
C VAL A 286 39.62 -3.20 -8.85
N GLU A 287 39.18 -1.98 -9.20
CA GLU A 287 40.08 -0.89 -9.60
C GLU A 287 40.96 -0.43 -8.42
N GLU A 288 40.37 -0.28 -7.23
CA GLU A 288 41.10 0.07 -6.00
C GLU A 288 42.04 -1.05 -5.55
N GLY A 289 41.61 -2.32 -5.62
CA GLY A 289 42.44 -3.47 -5.27
C GLY A 289 43.65 -3.67 -6.18
N ARG A 290 43.55 -3.36 -7.48
CA ARG A 290 44.68 -3.41 -8.42
C ARG A 290 45.68 -2.26 -8.24
N GLY A 291 45.30 -1.18 -7.56
CA GLY A 291 46.20 -0.06 -7.25
C GLY A 291 47.19 -0.35 -6.12
N VAL A 292 46.89 -1.30 -5.23
CA VAL A 292 47.71 -1.57 -4.04
C VAL A 292 48.85 -2.57 -4.32
N ASP A 293 48.66 -3.51 -5.25
CA ASP A 293 49.71 -4.48 -5.62
C ASP A 293 50.79 -3.89 -6.57
N GLY A 294 50.63 -2.64 -7.02
CA GLY A 294 51.55 -1.97 -7.95
C GLY A 294 52.48 -0.92 -7.35
N MET A 295 52.33 -0.56 -6.07
CA MET A 295 53.04 0.58 -5.47
C MET A 295 53.48 0.31 -4.02
N TRP A 296 54.34 -0.69 -3.83
CA TRP A 296 55.24 -0.77 -2.68
C TRP A 296 56.66 -0.44 -3.13
N ASN A 297 56.90 0.86 -3.34
CA ASN A 297 58.23 1.47 -3.24
C ASN A 297 58.05 2.99 -3.12
N GLY A 298 58.36 3.54 -1.94
CA GLY A 298 58.63 4.97 -1.76
C GLY A 298 57.73 5.66 -0.74
N GLU A 299 58.35 6.03 0.38
CA GLU A 299 57.83 6.92 1.43
C GLU A 299 57.20 8.21 0.86
N GLY A 300 56.06 8.61 1.39
CA GLY A 300 55.41 9.87 1.01
C GLY A 300 54.33 10.29 1.99
N ASN A 301 54.65 11.32 2.77
CA ASN A 301 53.88 11.99 3.81
C ASN A 301 52.41 12.29 3.45
N GLY A 302 51.56 12.26 4.48
CA GLY A 302 50.13 12.43 4.37
C GLY A 302 49.64 13.84 4.02
N GLU A 303 48.48 13.87 3.35
CA GLU A 303 47.46 14.90 3.43
C GLU A 303 46.21 14.37 2.69
N ARG A 304 45.13 14.09 3.43
CA ARG A 304 43.86 13.67 2.83
C ARG A 304 43.19 14.92 2.25
N SER A 305 43.32 15.09 0.94
CA SER A 305 42.86 16.28 0.21
C SER A 305 41.34 16.47 0.29
N MET A 306 40.93 17.72 0.53
CA MET A 306 39.55 18.23 0.53
C MET A 306 38.76 17.93 -0.77
N SER A 307 39.44 17.48 -1.83
CA SER A 307 38.87 17.16 -3.14
C SER A 307 37.94 15.93 -3.13
N GLU A 308 38.10 14.97 -2.20
CA GLU A 308 37.19 13.80 -2.14
C GLU A 308 35.76 14.17 -1.71
N ILE A 309 35.61 15.22 -0.90
CA ILE A 309 34.29 15.70 -0.41
C ILE A 309 33.57 16.54 -1.48
N GLU A 310 34.31 17.19 -2.40
CA GLU A 310 33.71 17.98 -3.49
C GLU A 310 33.25 17.12 -4.68
N VAL A 311 33.89 15.98 -4.93
CA VAL A 311 33.47 15.04 -5.99
C VAL A 311 32.13 14.37 -5.64
N GLU A 312 31.87 14.07 -4.37
CA GLU A 312 30.57 13.53 -3.91
C GLU A 312 29.43 14.56 -4.06
N ARG A 313 29.71 15.86 -3.86
CA ARG A 313 28.75 16.96 -4.07
C ARG A 313 28.52 17.32 -5.54
N GLN A 314 29.48 17.07 -6.44
CA GLN A 314 29.31 17.30 -7.88
C GLN A 314 28.52 16.19 -8.57
N GLY A 315 28.64 14.93 -8.13
CA GLY A 315 27.82 13.83 -8.63
C GLY A 315 26.31 14.03 -8.41
N GLU A 316 25.93 14.70 -7.31
CA GLU A 316 24.53 15.07 -7.05
C GLU A 316 24.04 16.24 -7.92
N ARG A 317 24.93 17.14 -8.37
CA ARG A 317 24.57 18.28 -9.24
C ARG A 317 24.52 17.94 -10.72
N GLU A 318 25.38 17.04 -11.21
CA GLU A 318 25.34 16.62 -12.63
C GLU A 318 24.13 15.75 -12.98
N CYS A 319 23.57 15.01 -12.01
CA CYS A 319 22.29 14.30 -12.19
C CYS A 319 21.08 15.25 -12.34
N ALA A 320 21.21 16.54 -11.99
CA ALA A 320 20.19 17.54 -12.25
C ALA A 320 20.32 18.20 -13.64
N GLY A 321 21.51 18.17 -14.26
CA GLY A 321 21.83 18.96 -15.45
C GLY A 321 21.71 18.26 -16.80
N ASN A 322 21.99 16.96 -16.90
CA ASN A 322 22.32 16.37 -18.21
C ASN A 322 21.19 15.55 -18.87
N GLY A 323 20.06 16.20 -19.15
CA GLY A 323 18.89 15.60 -19.80
C GLY A 323 18.45 16.28 -21.09
N SER A 324 19.35 16.93 -21.82
CA SER A 324 19.04 17.60 -23.09
C SER A 324 19.97 17.13 -24.20
N LYS A 325 19.42 16.27 -25.07
CA LYS A 325 19.79 15.92 -26.46
C LYS A 325 18.97 14.63 -26.73
N GLY A 326 17.80 14.67 -27.34
CA GLY A 326 17.55 15.16 -28.69
C GLY A 326 17.17 13.95 -29.56
N VAL A 327 16.01 13.32 -29.31
CA VAL A 327 15.38 12.36 -30.23
C VAL A 327 13.85 12.51 -30.12
N VAL A 328 13.25 12.57 -31.30
CA VAL A 328 11.85 12.79 -31.70
C VAL A 328 10.78 12.32 -30.70
N ALA A 329 9.86 13.23 -30.42
CA ALA A 329 8.79 13.11 -29.44
C ALA A 329 7.62 12.23 -29.92
N THR A 330 7.32 11.17 -29.18
CA THR A 330 5.97 10.61 -29.06
C THR A 330 5.39 11.01 -27.71
N GLY A 331 4.07 11.25 -27.66
CA GLY A 331 3.33 11.81 -26.51
C GLY A 331 3.54 11.14 -25.15
N TRP A 332 4.18 9.97 -25.12
CA TRP A 332 4.53 9.23 -23.91
C TRP A 332 5.71 9.82 -23.13
N THR A 333 6.61 10.57 -23.77
CA THR A 333 7.81 11.14 -23.12
C THR A 333 7.49 12.37 -22.26
N ARG A 334 6.40 13.09 -22.53
CA ARG A 334 5.95 14.23 -21.70
C ARG A 334 5.47 13.78 -20.32
N PHE A 335 4.88 12.58 -20.21
CA PHE A 335 4.43 12.00 -18.94
C PHE A 335 5.60 11.59 -18.03
N ARG A 336 6.75 11.22 -18.60
CA ARG A 336 7.98 10.92 -17.84
C ARG A 336 8.63 12.13 -17.17
N LYS A 337 8.38 13.36 -17.65
CA LYS A 337 8.97 14.58 -17.07
C LYS A 337 8.29 15.03 -15.77
N ILE A 338 7.02 14.66 -15.56
CA ILE A 338 6.25 14.98 -14.34
C ILE A 338 6.55 13.96 -13.21
N ILE A 339 7.11 12.80 -13.55
CA ILE A 339 7.51 11.74 -12.62
C ILE A 339 9.05 11.71 -12.53
N ARG A 340 9.65 12.78 -12.03
CA ARG A 340 11.04 12.73 -11.50
C ARG A 340 10.95 12.79 -9.98
N VAL A 341 11.09 11.59 -9.40
CA VAL A 341 11.16 11.23 -7.98
C VAL A 341 12.14 12.14 -7.23
#